data_AF-A0A9J6D399-F1
#
_entry.id   AF-A0A9J6D399-F1
#
_cell.length_a   1.000
_cell.length_b   1.000
_cell.length_c   1.000
_cell.angle_alpha   90.00
_cell.angle_beta   90.00
_cell.angle_gamma   90.00
#
_symmetry.space_group_name_H-M   'P 1'
#
loop_
_entity.id
_entity.type
_entity.pdbx_description
1 polymer ?
#
loop_
_entity_poly.entity_id
_entity_poly.type
_entity_poly.pdbx_seq_one_letter_code
_entity_poly.pdbx_strand_id
1 'polypeptide(L)'
;MTRWTPRRWRVERRRGTGSVFRAIKALSLLVALLTVVFWTHAFYRFSGITDQNWEEADAIFTPATKTDSTIAATQVRVTLNTSPRRKSLHEVILPSPASKPQLRETFKEQPMSSGDWVFTDTYLRTKLKLFLYSAYLDNRLAVPVVRVIGAYASVNGAQVSCRLEYASGEASVVAATKKTINENWKLKYGAAFFLCPYSDDSDNPPPVRVRLKETYELQWSPSIPIWPLETRPGEATGRFAVCVKPLHYKYDRVSWLAEFVEFHRIVGVDRFFFYNHSIGSNVDRLLRVYMEKGVVTSLPWNLDIK
;
A
#
# COMPACT_ATOMS: atom_id res chain seq x y z
N MET A 1 -65.34 -32.40 26.09
CA MET A 1 -64.01 -32.80 26.60
C MET A 1 -63.68 -34.18 26.05
N THR A 2 -62.73 -34.30 25.13
CA THR A 2 -62.04 -35.57 24.84
C THR A 2 -60.65 -35.25 24.28
N ARG A 3 -59.64 -35.66 25.06
CA ARG A 3 -58.20 -35.40 24.90
C ARG A 3 -57.59 -36.34 23.86
N TRP A 4 -56.81 -35.80 22.94
CA TRP A 4 -55.89 -36.55 22.08
C TRP A 4 -54.54 -36.76 22.78
N THR A 5 -53.95 -37.95 22.67
CA THR A 5 -52.55 -38.23 23.03
C THR A 5 -51.84 -38.89 21.85
N PRO A 6 -50.59 -38.51 21.50
CA PRO A 6 -49.84 -39.20 20.46
C PRO A 6 -48.80 -40.19 21.03
N ARG A 7 -48.68 -41.35 20.37
CA ARG A 7 -47.72 -42.42 20.66
C ARG A 7 -46.30 -42.06 20.21
N ARG A 8 -45.31 -42.49 20.99
CA ARG A 8 -43.87 -42.32 20.78
C ARG A 8 -43.29 -43.53 20.04
N TRP A 9 -42.59 -43.31 18.91
CA TRP A 9 -41.83 -44.34 18.20
C TRP A 9 -40.40 -44.43 18.71
N ARG A 10 -39.87 -45.65 18.89
CA ARG A 10 -38.49 -45.96 19.27
C ARG A 10 -37.75 -46.52 18.05
N VAL A 11 -36.59 -45.95 17.73
CA VAL A 11 -35.71 -46.41 16.64
C VAL A 11 -34.50 -47.12 17.24
N GLU A 12 -34.34 -48.40 16.91
CA GLU A 12 -33.21 -49.26 17.30
C GLU A 12 -32.00 -48.98 16.37
N ARG A 13 -30.82 -48.72 16.92
CA ARG A 13 -29.61 -48.33 16.17
C ARG A 13 -28.61 -49.51 16.11
N ARG A 14 -28.41 -50.12 14.94
CA ARG A 14 -27.40 -51.19 14.72
C ARG A 14 -25.96 -50.64 14.84
N ARG A 15 -25.10 -51.32 15.60
CA ARG A 15 -23.66 -51.06 15.73
C ARG A 15 -22.88 -51.77 14.60
N GLY A 16 -22.07 -51.03 13.84
CA GLY A 16 -21.21 -51.62 12.82
C GLY A 16 -20.40 -50.64 11.97
N THR A 17 -19.69 -49.67 12.57
CA THR A 17 -18.90 -48.67 11.81
C THR A 17 -17.59 -48.24 12.50
N GLY A 18 -17.11 -48.99 13.50
CA GLY A 18 -15.93 -48.58 14.29
C GLY A 18 -14.56 -48.91 13.68
N SER A 19 -14.45 -50.00 12.91
CA SER A 19 -13.14 -50.51 12.44
C SER A 19 -12.63 -49.77 11.20
N VAL A 20 -13.50 -49.54 10.22
CA VAL A 20 -13.17 -48.85 8.95
C VAL A 20 -12.75 -47.40 9.20
N PHE A 21 -13.40 -46.72 10.15
CA PHE A 21 -13.09 -45.32 10.50
C PHE A 21 -11.72 -45.15 11.15
N ARG A 22 -11.22 -46.18 11.87
CA ARG A 22 -9.87 -46.14 12.46
C ARG A 22 -8.79 -46.34 11.40
N ALA A 23 -9.02 -47.23 10.43
CA ALA A 23 -8.10 -47.47 9.33
C ALA A 23 -7.94 -46.23 8.43
N ILE A 24 -9.04 -45.54 8.11
CA ILE A 24 -9.01 -44.32 7.29
C ILE A 24 -8.23 -43.20 8.01
N LYS A 25 -8.44 -43.02 9.33
CA LYS A 25 -7.70 -42.01 10.10
C LYS A 25 -6.20 -42.29 10.17
N ALA A 26 -5.80 -43.56 10.30
CA ALA A 26 -4.39 -43.95 10.32
C ALA A 26 -3.71 -43.68 8.97
N LEU A 27 -4.40 -43.95 7.86
CA LEU A 27 -3.87 -43.70 6.53
C LEU A 27 -3.71 -42.20 6.24
N SER A 28 -4.66 -41.36 6.66
CA SER A 28 -4.56 -39.90 6.51
C SER A 28 -3.40 -39.29 7.31
N LEU A 29 -3.12 -39.80 8.51
CA LEU A 29 -1.98 -39.33 9.32
C LEU A 29 -0.63 -39.70 8.68
N LEU A 30 -0.55 -40.88 8.07
CA LEU A 30 0.68 -41.37 7.44
C LEU A 30 0.99 -40.57 6.16
N VAL A 31 -0.04 -40.22 5.37
CA VAL A 31 0.12 -39.33 4.21
C VAL A 31 0.56 -37.94 4.62
N ALA A 32 0.00 -37.37 5.71
CA ALA A 32 0.41 -36.05 6.20
C ALA A 32 1.86 -36.01 6.72
N LEU A 33 2.33 -37.09 7.36
CA LEU A 33 3.72 -37.19 7.80
C LEU A 33 4.69 -37.29 6.61
N LEU A 34 4.35 -38.06 5.59
CA LEU A 34 5.19 -38.21 4.40
C LEU A 34 5.28 -36.92 3.58
N THR A 35 4.19 -36.13 3.50
CA THR A 35 4.25 -34.82 2.82
C THR A 35 5.14 -33.83 3.58
N VAL A 36 5.05 -33.77 4.92
CA VAL A 36 5.91 -32.88 5.72
C VAL A 36 7.40 -33.23 5.52
N VAL A 37 7.76 -34.51 5.58
CA VAL A 37 9.16 -34.95 5.40
C VAL A 37 9.66 -34.68 3.98
N PHE A 38 8.81 -34.86 2.96
CA PHE A 38 9.19 -34.58 1.58
C PHE A 38 9.43 -33.07 1.36
N TRP A 39 8.56 -32.22 1.91
CA TRP A 39 8.69 -30.76 1.77
C TRP A 39 9.85 -30.18 2.59
N THR A 40 10.18 -30.71 3.76
CA THR A 40 11.37 -30.26 4.51
C THR A 40 12.66 -30.62 3.79
N HIS A 41 12.77 -31.84 3.24
CA HIS A 41 13.95 -32.21 2.45
C HIS A 41 14.08 -31.43 1.14
N ALA A 42 12.96 -31.13 0.46
CA ALA A 42 12.97 -30.29 -0.74
C ALA A 42 13.39 -28.85 -0.43
N PHE A 43 12.91 -28.29 0.69
CA PHE A 43 13.27 -26.93 1.12
C PHE A 43 14.76 -26.80 1.45
N TYR A 44 15.34 -27.80 2.13
CA TYR A 44 16.78 -27.83 2.45
C TYR A 44 17.68 -28.00 1.22
N ARG A 45 17.24 -28.71 0.17
CA ARG A 45 17.99 -28.81 -1.09
C ARG A 45 17.91 -27.56 -1.95
N PHE A 46 16.79 -26.83 -1.90
CA PHE A 46 16.57 -25.64 -2.74
C PHE A 46 17.21 -24.37 -2.16
N SER A 47 17.47 -24.34 -0.85
CA SER A 47 17.98 -23.13 -0.19
C SER A 47 19.49 -22.91 -0.33
N GLY A 48 20.30 -23.91 -0.71
CA GLY A 48 21.68 -23.69 -1.17
C GLY A 48 22.59 -22.87 -0.23
N ILE A 49 22.33 -22.86 1.08
CA ILE A 49 23.13 -22.12 2.06
C ILE A 49 24.31 -23.00 2.47
N THR A 50 25.49 -22.70 1.94
CA THR A 50 26.78 -23.15 2.48
C THR A 50 27.44 -21.98 3.20
N ASP A 51 27.84 -22.19 4.46
CA ASP A 51 28.66 -21.28 5.26
C ASP A 51 30.06 -21.12 4.64
N GLN A 52 30.23 -20.17 3.71
CA GLN A 52 31.55 -19.70 3.28
C GLN A 52 31.38 -18.39 2.49
N ASN A 53 31.97 -17.31 3.04
CA ASN A 53 32.36 -16.01 2.44
C ASN A 53 31.86 -14.81 3.25
N TRP A 54 32.60 -14.49 4.31
CA TRP A 54 32.50 -13.23 5.09
C TRP A 54 33.86 -12.50 5.22
N GLU A 55 34.82 -12.70 4.31
CA GLU A 55 36.17 -12.08 4.43
C GLU A 55 36.69 -11.31 3.20
N GLU A 56 35.85 -10.82 2.28
CA GLU A 56 36.33 -10.02 1.13
C GLU A 56 35.58 -8.69 0.91
N ALA A 57 35.23 -7.98 1.98
CA ALA A 57 34.63 -6.64 1.88
C ALA A 57 35.42 -5.51 2.61
N ASP A 58 36.65 -5.79 3.04
CA ASP A 58 37.55 -4.80 3.65
C ASP A 58 38.73 -4.47 2.73
N ALA A 59 38.45 -3.94 1.55
CA ALA A 59 39.43 -3.18 0.80
C ALA A 59 38.71 -2.23 -0.18
N ILE A 60 39.26 -1.01 -0.30
CA ILE A 60 38.85 0.11 -1.18
C ILE A 60 38.15 1.23 -0.40
N PHE A 61 38.94 1.89 0.45
CA PHE A 61 38.70 3.28 0.86
C PHE A 61 40.00 4.06 0.60
N THR A 62 40.03 4.84 -0.48
CA THR A 62 41.02 5.90 -0.69
C THR A 62 40.28 7.19 -1.06
N PRO A 63 40.52 8.32 -0.39
CA PRO A 63 39.85 9.58 -0.69
C PRO A 63 40.53 10.27 -1.89
N ALA A 64 39.77 10.56 -2.93
CA ALA A 64 40.23 11.38 -4.05
C ALA A 64 40.21 12.87 -3.67
N THR A 65 41.37 13.49 -3.85
CA THR A 65 41.67 14.91 -3.64
C THR A 65 40.95 15.81 -4.63
N LYS A 66 40.51 16.97 -4.12
CA LYS A 66 40.00 18.13 -4.87
C LYS A 66 41.00 18.60 -5.95
N THR A 67 40.48 18.91 -7.13
CA THR A 67 41.07 19.89 -8.05
C THR A 67 39.97 20.76 -8.65
N ASP A 68 40.08 22.06 -8.40
CA ASP A 68 39.35 23.14 -9.05
C ASP A 68 39.70 23.23 -10.54
N SER A 69 38.71 23.52 -11.39
CA SER A 69 38.93 24.38 -12.55
C SER A 69 37.63 24.99 -13.08
N THR A 70 37.63 26.32 -13.02
CA THR A 70 36.83 27.37 -13.63
C THR A 70 36.28 27.19 -15.06
N ILE A 71 35.00 27.57 -15.20
CA ILE A 71 34.37 28.51 -16.16
C ILE A 71 34.66 28.37 -17.67
N ALA A 72 33.60 28.12 -18.46
CA ALA A 72 33.28 28.87 -19.69
C ALA A 72 31.78 28.72 -20.05
N ALA A 73 31.02 29.81 -19.92
CA ALA A 73 29.64 29.90 -20.40
C ALA A 73 29.64 30.29 -21.89
N THR A 74 29.12 29.42 -22.76
CA THR A 74 28.90 29.75 -24.17
C THR A 74 27.42 30.02 -24.39
N GLN A 75 27.07 31.28 -24.65
CA GLN A 75 25.73 31.68 -25.05
C GLN A 75 25.53 31.42 -26.55
N VAL A 76 24.55 30.60 -26.90
CA VAL A 76 24.09 30.42 -28.28
C VAL A 76 22.91 31.37 -28.53
N ARG A 77 23.16 32.43 -29.30
CA ARG A 77 22.12 33.29 -29.88
C ARG A 77 21.46 32.55 -31.05
N VAL A 78 20.18 32.21 -30.94
CA VAL A 78 19.37 31.78 -32.08
C VAL A 78 18.50 32.96 -32.52
N THR A 79 18.72 33.42 -33.76
CA THR A 79 17.98 34.51 -34.39
C THR A 79 16.74 33.95 -35.09
N LEU A 80 15.56 34.48 -34.79
CA LEU A 80 14.31 34.15 -35.47
C LEU A 80 14.19 34.99 -36.75
N ASN A 81 14.09 34.35 -37.91
CA ASN A 81 13.66 34.98 -39.15
C ASN A 81 12.26 34.52 -39.52
N THR A 82 11.38 35.50 -39.73
CA THR A 82 10.00 35.37 -40.18
C THR A 82 9.87 35.57 -41.69
N SER A 83 8.67 35.22 -42.19
CA SER A 83 8.01 35.57 -43.46
C SER A 83 7.89 34.49 -44.56
N PRO A 84 6.77 34.49 -45.33
CA PRO A 84 6.01 33.29 -45.65
C PRO A 84 5.88 33.02 -47.15
N ARG A 85 5.52 31.79 -47.55
CA ARG A 85 4.91 31.56 -48.87
C ARG A 85 4.00 30.33 -48.89
N ARG A 86 2.74 30.61 -49.24
CA ARG A 86 1.60 29.71 -49.41
C ARG A 86 1.67 29.04 -50.78
N LYS A 87 1.52 27.72 -50.86
CA LYS A 87 1.02 27.00 -52.05
C LYS A 87 0.12 25.85 -51.61
N SER A 88 -1.10 25.84 -52.15
CA SER A 88 -2.16 24.88 -51.93
C SER A 88 -1.86 23.54 -52.60
N LEU A 89 -2.02 22.44 -51.87
CA LEU A 89 -2.20 21.10 -52.45
C LEU A 89 -3.57 20.57 -52.02
N HIS A 90 -4.28 19.97 -52.97
CA HIS A 90 -5.62 19.42 -52.79
C HIS A 90 -5.62 18.26 -51.79
N GLU A 91 -6.56 18.30 -50.86
CA GLU A 91 -6.76 17.32 -49.80
C GLU A 91 -7.51 16.10 -50.35
N VAL A 92 -6.83 14.95 -50.40
CA VAL A 92 -7.44 13.65 -50.69
C VAL A 92 -8.08 13.17 -49.39
N ILE A 93 -9.41 13.19 -49.32
CA ILE A 93 -10.16 12.69 -48.17
C ILE A 93 -10.09 11.15 -48.17
N LEU A 94 -9.20 10.60 -47.37
CA LEU A 94 -9.22 9.19 -46.98
C LEU A 94 -10.26 9.00 -45.86
N PRO A 95 -11.12 7.97 -45.90
CA PRO A 95 -12.10 7.73 -44.85
C PRO A 95 -11.39 7.44 -43.52
N SER A 96 -11.78 8.22 -42.50
CA SER A 96 -11.29 8.14 -41.12
C SER A 96 -11.40 6.70 -40.60
N PRO A 97 -10.33 6.11 -40.03
CA PRO A 97 -10.44 4.82 -39.37
C PRO A 97 -11.40 4.97 -38.18
N ALA A 98 -12.45 4.15 -38.19
CA ALA A 98 -13.50 4.12 -37.17
C ALA A 98 -12.88 4.27 -35.78
N SER A 99 -13.21 5.38 -35.11
CA SER A 99 -12.76 5.66 -33.76
C SER A 99 -13.17 4.52 -32.85
N LYS A 100 -12.19 3.84 -32.25
CA LYS A 100 -12.44 2.90 -31.15
C LYS A 100 -13.34 3.63 -30.15
N PRO A 101 -14.40 3.00 -29.63
CA PRO A 101 -15.32 3.66 -28.71
C PRO A 101 -14.51 4.17 -27.51
N GLN A 102 -14.32 5.49 -27.44
CA GLN A 102 -13.68 6.10 -26.29
C GLN A 102 -14.63 5.91 -25.12
N LEU A 103 -14.19 5.11 -24.14
CA LEU A 103 -14.78 5.08 -22.82
C LEU A 103 -14.78 6.53 -22.32
N ARG A 104 -15.96 7.16 -22.27
CA ARG A 104 -16.13 8.47 -21.64
C ARG A 104 -15.52 8.39 -20.25
N GLU A 105 -14.46 9.15 -20.01
CA GLU A 105 -13.96 9.38 -18.66
C GLU A 105 -15.03 10.18 -17.91
N THR A 106 -15.89 9.47 -17.17
CA THR A 106 -16.99 10.07 -16.41
C THR A 106 -16.49 10.87 -15.19
N PHE A 107 -15.19 10.87 -14.94
CA PHE A 107 -14.60 11.55 -13.80
C PHE A 107 -13.92 12.81 -14.29
N LYS A 108 -14.39 13.97 -13.81
CA LYS A 108 -13.62 15.21 -13.91
C LYS A 108 -12.20 14.90 -13.45
N GLU A 109 -11.20 15.38 -14.18
CA GLU A 109 -9.84 15.51 -13.68
C GLU A 109 -9.93 16.24 -12.34
N GLN A 110 -9.97 15.50 -11.24
CA GLN A 110 -9.83 16.11 -9.94
C GLN A 110 -8.35 16.49 -9.87
N PRO A 111 -8.03 17.78 -9.67
CA PRO A 111 -6.66 18.16 -9.38
C PRO A 111 -6.39 17.60 -7.99
N MET A 112 -5.89 16.36 -7.93
CA MET A 112 -5.59 15.72 -6.65
C MET A 112 -4.36 16.40 -6.09
N SER A 113 -4.59 17.42 -5.28
CA SER A 113 -3.56 17.92 -4.39
C SER A 113 -3.15 16.76 -3.46
N SER A 114 -1.88 16.76 -3.02
CA SER A 114 -1.39 15.76 -2.09
C SER A 114 -2.26 15.76 -0.82
N GLY A 115 -3.00 14.68 -0.58
CA GLY A 115 -3.78 14.49 0.66
C GLY A 115 -5.30 14.38 0.50
N ASP A 116 -5.83 14.49 -0.73
CA ASP A 116 -7.27 14.34 -0.97
C ASP A 116 -7.70 12.86 -1.03
N TRP A 117 -8.81 12.52 -0.36
CA TRP A 117 -9.41 11.19 -0.44
C TRP A 117 -10.27 11.03 -1.69
N VAL A 118 -10.08 9.91 -2.38
CA VAL A 118 -10.89 9.50 -3.54
C VAL A 118 -11.88 8.42 -3.13
N PHE A 119 -13.16 8.70 -3.35
CA PHE A 119 -14.27 7.84 -2.94
C PHE A 119 -14.69 6.91 -4.07
N THR A 120 -14.95 5.65 -3.75
CA THR A 120 -15.61 4.72 -4.69
C THR A 120 -17.13 4.62 -4.48
N ASP A 121 -17.66 5.30 -3.45
CA ASP A 121 -19.10 5.34 -3.09
C ASP A 121 -19.92 6.25 -4.02
N THR A 122 -19.39 6.58 -5.20
CA THR A 122 -20.13 7.34 -6.22
C THR A 122 -21.28 6.55 -6.85
N TYR A 123 -21.51 5.29 -6.42
CA TYR A 123 -22.41 4.36 -7.09
C TYR A 123 -23.27 3.53 -6.12
N LEU A 124 -24.58 3.64 -6.31
CA LEU A 124 -25.67 3.16 -5.44
C LEU A 124 -25.71 1.64 -5.15
N ARG A 125 -24.88 0.82 -5.81
CA ARG A 125 -24.93 -0.66 -5.68
C ARG A 125 -23.71 -1.29 -5.03
N THR A 126 -22.62 -0.54 -4.83
CA THR A 126 -21.39 -1.14 -4.30
C THR A 126 -21.56 -1.48 -2.82
N LYS A 127 -21.35 -2.75 -2.45
CA LYS A 127 -21.33 -3.17 -1.03
C LYS A 127 -20.00 -2.84 -0.37
N LEU A 128 -18.94 -2.70 -1.17
CA LEU A 128 -17.61 -2.32 -0.73
C LEU A 128 -17.43 -0.80 -0.84
N LYS A 129 -17.24 -0.14 0.30
CA LYS A 129 -16.82 1.27 0.33
C LYS A 129 -15.31 1.33 0.38
N LEU A 130 -14.68 1.85 -0.66
CA LEU A 130 -13.25 2.11 -0.72
C LEU A 130 -13.01 3.63 -0.71
N PHE A 131 -11.98 4.01 0.03
CA PHE A 131 -11.48 5.37 0.13
C PHE A 131 -9.99 5.29 -0.16
N LEU A 132 -9.56 5.84 -1.28
CA LEU A 132 -8.15 5.82 -1.70
C LEU A 132 -7.50 7.12 -1.28
N TYR A 133 -6.30 7.06 -0.73
CA TYR A 133 -5.57 8.23 -0.25
C TYR A 133 -4.38 8.56 -1.14
N SER A 134 -3.49 7.60 -1.35
CA SER A 134 -2.29 7.78 -2.20
C SER A 134 -1.76 6.43 -2.69
N ALA A 135 -0.96 6.45 -3.75
CA ALA A 135 -0.35 5.26 -4.34
C ALA A 135 1.15 5.47 -4.57
N TYR A 136 1.96 4.46 -4.27
CA TYR A 136 3.41 4.52 -4.39
C TYR A 136 3.93 3.28 -5.10
N LEU A 137 4.97 3.45 -5.91
CA LEU A 137 5.78 2.31 -6.34
C LEU A 137 6.51 1.73 -5.12
N ASP A 138 6.50 0.40 -5.00
CA ASP A 138 7.15 -0.34 -3.91
C ASP A 138 7.84 -1.58 -4.47
N ASN A 139 9.17 -1.52 -4.53
CA ASN A 139 10.04 -2.59 -5.03
C ASN A 139 10.70 -3.40 -3.89
N ARG A 140 10.25 -3.23 -2.64
CA ARG A 140 10.84 -3.94 -1.48
C ARG A 140 10.34 -5.38 -1.34
N LEU A 141 9.39 -5.79 -2.18
CA LEU A 141 8.82 -7.13 -2.21
C LEU A 141 9.44 -7.94 -3.36
N ALA A 142 9.31 -9.27 -3.30
CA ALA A 142 9.83 -10.16 -4.34
C ALA A 142 9.24 -9.88 -5.74
N VAL A 143 8.03 -9.35 -5.80
CA VAL A 143 7.39 -8.83 -7.01
C VAL A 143 7.10 -7.35 -6.75
N PRO A 144 7.50 -6.43 -7.65
CA PRO A 144 7.22 -5.01 -7.46
C PRO A 144 5.72 -4.76 -7.52
N VAL A 145 5.26 -3.85 -6.66
CA VAL A 145 3.83 -3.53 -6.54
C VAL A 145 3.61 -2.03 -6.57
N VAL A 146 2.44 -1.63 -7.05
CA VAL A 146 1.83 -0.36 -6.67
C VAL A 146 1.15 -0.57 -5.32
N ARG A 147 1.66 0.09 -4.28
CA ARG A 147 1.06 0.09 -2.95
C ARG A 147 0.10 1.27 -2.84
N VAL A 148 -1.19 0.96 -2.78
CA VAL A 148 -2.24 1.96 -2.54
C VAL A 148 -2.61 1.98 -1.07
N ILE A 149 -2.55 3.16 -0.46
CA ILE A 149 -2.98 3.42 0.90
C ILE A 149 -4.45 3.86 0.85
N GLY A 150 -5.29 3.24 1.67
CA GLY A 150 -6.70 3.61 1.74
C GLY A 150 -7.42 3.10 2.97
N ALA A 151 -8.71 3.41 3.05
CA ALA A 151 -9.63 2.87 4.01
C ALA A 151 -10.71 2.05 3.29
N TYR A 152 -11.26 1.07 4.00
CA TYR A 152 -12.30 0.19 3.49
C TYR A 152 -13.37 -0.07 4.54
N ALA A 153 -14.64 -0.11 4.14
CA ALA A 153 -15.68 -0.81 4.89
C ALA A 153 -16.08 -2.03 4.08
N SER A 154 -15.78 -3.22 4.61
CA SER A 154 -16.13 -4.48 3.98
C SER A 154 -16.87 -5.33 4.99
N VAL A 155 -18.10 -5.71 4.63
CA VAL A 155 -18.93 -6.61 5.43
C VAL A 155 -18.48 -8.07 5.23
N ASN A 156 -17.86 -8.41 4.08
CA ASN A 156 -17.35 -9.73 3.73
C ASN A 156 -16.18 -9.55 2.76
N GLY A 157 -15.10 -10.34 2.90
CA GLY A 157 -13.81 -10.24 2.19
C GLY A 157 -13.84 -10.09 0.67
N ALA A 158 -14.35 -8.96 0.18
CA ALA A 158 -14.51 -8.64 -1.23
C ALA A 158 -13.14 -8.58 -1.91
N GLN A 159 -13.06 -9.24 -3.06
CA GLN A 159 -11.87 -9.23 -3.89
C GLN A 159 -11.79 -7.88 -4.60
N VAL A 160 -10.61 -7.26 -4.58
CA VAL A 160 -10.36 -5.97 -5.21
C VAL A 160 -9.47 -6.18 -6.44
N SER A 161 -9.78 -5.46 -7.52
CA SER A 161 -8.92 -5.39 -8.71
C SER A 161 -8.32 -4.00 -8.84
N CYS A 162 -7.11 -3.94 -9.38
CA CYS A 162 -6.47 -2.70 -9.78
C CYS A 162 -6.41 -2.62 -11.30
N ARG A 163 -6.69 -1.43 -11.84
CA ARG A 163 -6.35 -1.07 -13.21
C ARG A 163 -5.13 -0.16 -13.16
N LEU A 164 -4.02 -0.65 -13.68
CA LEU A 164 -2.75 0.07 -13.76
C LEU A 164 -2.69 0.76 -15.12
N GLU A 165 -2.45 2.06 -15.13
CA GLU A 165 -2.42 2.89 -16.33
C GLU A 165 -0.96 3.33 -16.59
N TYR A 166 -0.48 3.07 -17.80
CA TYR A 166 0.90 3.34 -18.20
C TYR A 166 1.00 4.63 -19.02
N ALA A 167 2.20 5.22 -19.07
CA ALA A 167 2.45 6.43 -19.85
C ALA A 167 2.22 6.22 -21.36
N SER A 168 2.34 4.98 -21.85
CA SER A 168 2.03 4.58 -23.23
C SER A 168 0.54 4.66 -23.58
N GLY A 169 -0.34 4.82 -22.59
CA GLY A 169 -1.79 4.71 -22.75
C GLY A 169 -2.32 3.28 -22.63
N GLU A 170 -1.44 2.28 -22.49
CA GLU A 170 -1.83 0.92 -22.16
C GLU A 170 -2.36 0.83 -20.71
N ALA A 171 -3.18 -0.19 -20.44
CA ALA A 171 -3.59 -0.51 -19.09
C ALA A 171 -3.64 -2.01 -18.85
N SER A 172 -3.19 -2.44 -17.68
CA SER A 172 -3.33 -3.82 -17.22
C SER A 172 -4.30 -3.92 -16.04
N VAL A 173 -4.98 -5.06 -15.92
CA VAL A 173 -5.88 -5.34 -14.79
C VAL A 173 -5.31 -6.49 -13.99
N VAL A 174 -5.08 -6.25 -12.70
CA VAL A 174 -4.47 -7.22 -11.79
C VAL A 174 -5.31 -7.38 -10.53
N ALA A 175 -5.24 -8.56 -9.91
CA ALA A 175 -5.85 -8.76 -8.60
C ALA A 175 -5.05 -8.04 -7.52
N ALA A 176 -5.73 -7.31 -6.64
CA ALA A 176 -5.12 -6.63 -5.52
C ALA A 176 -5.01 -7.57 -4.32
N THR A 177 -3.85 -7.59 -3.67
CA THR A 177 -3.73 -8.20 -2.34
C THR A 177 -4.03 -7.14 -1.28
N LYS A 178 -5.14 -7.30 -0.56
CA LYS A 178 -5.50 -6.43 0.56
C LYS A 178 -4.75 -6.84 1.83
N LYS A 179 -4.02 -5.92 2.43
CA LYS A 179 -3.38 -6.06 3.75
C LYS A 179 -4.01 -5.05 4.71
N THR A 180 -4.85 -5.54 5.60
CA THR A 180 -5.48 -4.73 6.65
C THR A 180 -4.43 -4.28 7.67
N ILE A 181 -4.50 -3.01 8.08
CA ILE A 181 -3.75 -2.48 9.21
C ILE A 181 -4.54 -2.81 10.47
N ASN A 182 -3.95 -3.62 11.36
CA ASN A 182 -4.65 -4.28 12.48
C ASN A 182 -4.91 -3.37 13.71
N GLU A 183 -5.07 -2.07 13.48
CA GLU A 183 -5.30 -1.03 14.50
C GLU A 183 -6.71 -0.43 14.37
N ASN A 184 -7.65 -1.17 13.76
CA ASN A 184 -9.01 -0.71 13.46
C ASN A 184 -10.03 -0.95 14.58
N TRP A 185 -9.66 -1.63 15.68
CA TRP A 185 -10.54 -1.88 16.84
C TRP A 185 -11.91 -2.52 16.49
N LYS A 186 -11.96 -3.35 15.44
CA LYS A 186 -13.22 -3.93 14.89
C LYS A 186 -14.27 -2.89 14.46
N LEU A 187 -13.85 -1.66 14.21
CA LEU A 187 -14.72 -0.62 13.67
C LEU A 187 -15.09 -0.93 12.21
N LYS A 188 -16.19 -0.34 11.76
CA LYS A 188 -16.74 -0.54 10.41
C LYS A 188 -15.73 -0.22 9.30
N TYR A 189 -14.92 0.81 9.50
CA TYR A 189 -13.88 1.22 8.57
C TYR A 189 -12.52 0.81 9.11
N GLY A 190 -11.70 0.19 8.27
CA GLY A 190 -10.31 -0.12 8.57
C GLY A 190 -9.38 0.49 7.54
N ALA A 191 -8.16 0.85 7.96
CA ALA A 191 -7.10 1.21 7.02
C ALA A 191 -6.50 -0.06 6.41
N ALA A 192 -6.11 0.01 5.14
CA ALA A 192 -5.48 -1.10 4.44
C ALA A 192 -4.50 -0.62 3.38
N PHE A 193 -3.54 -1.48 3.08
CA PHE A 193 -2.78 -1.43 1.84
C PHE A 193 -3.43 -2.34 0.79
N PHE A 194 -3.59 -1.83 -0.42
CA PHE A 194 -3.94 -2.63 -1.59
C PHE A 194 -2.68 -2.76 -2.45
N LEU A 195 -2.16 -3.97 -2.58
CA LEU A 195 -0.93 -4.25 -3.31
C LEU A 195 -1.29 -4.77 -4.69
N CYS A 196 -0.97 -3.98 -5.72
CA CYS A 196 -1.24 -4.29 -7.12
C CYS A 196 0.10 -4.66 -7.80
N PRO A 197 0.37 -5.95 -8.08
CA PRO A 197 1.62 -6.34 -8.73
C PRO A 197 1.70 -5.81 -10.15
N TYR A 198 2.91 -5.49 -10.60
CA TYR A 198 3.22 -5.13 -11.98
C TYR A 198 4.56 -5.78 -12.39
N SER A 199 4.83 -5.87 -13.69
CA SER A 199 6.13 -6.29 -14.21
C SER A 199 7.00 -5.05 -14.39
N ASP A 200 8.20 -5.07 -13.81
CA ASP A 200 9.19 -4.01 -13.94
C ASP A 200 10.29 -4.52 -14.89
N ASP A 201 10.07 -4.32 -16.19
CA ASP A 201 10.96 -4.73 -17.27
C ASP A 201 11.34 -3.49 -18.10
N SER A 202 12.51 -3.47 -18.74
CA SER A 202 12.98 -2.31 -19.54
C SER A 202 12.00 -1.87 -20.63
N ASP A 203 11.20 -2.81 -21.14
CA ASP A 203 10.22 -2.58 -22.19
C ASP A 203 8.87 -2.06 -21.66
N ASN A 204 8.61 -2.23 -20.36
CA ASN A 204 7.38 -1.84 -19.68
C ASN A 204 7.69 -0.92 -18.50
N PRO A 205 7.72 0.41 -18.70
CA PRO A 205 7.97 1.34 -17.61
C PRO A 205 6.89 1.19 -16.52
N PRO A 206 7.19 1.57 -15.26
CA PRO A 206 6.21 1.46 -14.18
C PRO A 206 4.90 2.21 -14.47
N PRO A 207 3.76 1.73 -13.93
CA PRO A 207 2.48 2.40 -14.09
C PRO A 207 2.51 3.78 -13.43
N VAL A 208 1.84 4.74 -14.06
CA VAL A 208 1.81 6.16 -13.62
C VAL A 208 0.53 6.52 -12.88
N ARG A 209 -0.55 5.77 -13.09
CA ARG A 209 -1.81 5.94 -12.36
C ARG A 209 -2.46 4.60 -12.03
N VAL A 210 -3.34 4.61 -11.04
CA VAL A 210 -4.10 3.42 -10.62
C VAL A 210 -5.56 3.74 -10.33
N ARG A 211 -6.44 2.81 -10.70
CA ARG A 211 -7.85 2.76 -10.29
C ARG A 211 -8.14 1.45 -9.57
N LEU A 212 -9.07 1.47 -8.62
CA LEU A 212 -9.48 0.29 -7.87
C LEU A 212 -10.98 0.08 -8.00
N LYS A 213 -11.41 -1.18 -7.87
CA LYS A 213 -12.82 -1.55 -7.72
C LYS A 213 -12.95 -2.88 -7.00
N GLU A 214 -14.14 -3.16 -6.49
CA GLU A 214 -14.52 -4.55 -6.22
C GLU A 214 -14.56 -5.32 -7.55
N THR A 215 -13.96 -6.52 -7.57
CA THR A 215 -13.64 -7.26 -8.81
C THR A 215 -14.86 -7.48 -9.69
N TYR A 216 -16.02 -7.76 -9.08
CA TYR A 216 -17.28 -8.05 -9.77
C TYR A 216 -18.10 -6.82 -10.12
N GLU A 217 -17.66 -5.63 -9.72
CA GLU A 217 -18.32 -4.37 -10.08
C GLU A 217 -17.88 -3.90 -11.46
N LEU A 218 -18.75 -3.14 -12.15
CA LEU A 218 -18.46 -2.64 -13.49
C LEU A 218 -17.61 -1.37 -13.47
N GLN A 219 -17.75 -0.55 -12.43
CA GLN A 219 -17.20 0.80 -12.38
C GLN A 219 -15.88 0.85 -11.61
N TRP A 220 -14.95 1.61 -12.16
CA TRP A 220 -13.65 1.90 -11.54
C TRP A 220 -13.75 3.15 -10.67
N SER A 221 -12.91 3.23 -9.64
CA SER A 221 -12.67 4.48 -8.92
C SER A 221 -12.18 5.58 -9.87
N PRO A 222 -12.25 6.85 -9.44
CA PRO A 222 -11.40 7.88 -10.02
C PRO A 222 -9.93 7.46 -9.97
N SER A 223 -9.15 7.94 -10.95
CA SER A 223 -7.74 7.58 -11.09
C SER A 223 -6.88 8.42 -10.17
N ILE A 224 -5.99 7.77 -9.41
CA ILE A 224 -5.03 8.45 -8.53
C ILE A 224 -3.61 8.33 -9.11
N PRO A 225 -2.78 9.39 -9.00
CA PRO A 225 -1.39 9.33 -9.45
C PRO A 225 -0.58 8.36 -8.59
N ILE A 226 0.41 7.72 -9.21
CA ILE A 226 1.39 6.87 -8.53
C ILE A 226 2.66 7.68 -8.32
N TRP A 227 3.10 7.77 -7.07
CA TRP A 227 4.37 8.39 -6.71
C TRP A 227 5.54 7.48 -7.10
N PRO A 228 6.52 7.99 -7.86
CA PRO A 228 7.67 7.21 -8.30
C PRO A 228 8.60 6.88 -7.13
N LEU A 229 9.46 5.86 -7.32
CA LEU A 229 10.58 5.62 -6.41
C LEU A 229 11.60 6.75 -6.60
N GLU A 230 11.73 7.63 -5.61
CA GLU A 230 12.89 8.53 -5.55
C GLU A 230 14.13 7.68 -5.26
N THR A 231 14.89 7.33 -6.30
CA THR A 231 16.26 6.88 -6.13
C THR A 231 17.12 8.11 -5.91
N ARG A 232 17.49 8.37 -4.65
CA ARG A 232 18.64 9.21 -4.33
C ARG A 232 19.78 8.27 -3.92
N PRO A 233 20.62 7.81 -4.88
CA PRO A 233 21.72 6.93 -4.55
C PRO A 233 22.73 7.69 -3.68
N GLY A 234 23.03 7.15 -2.49
CA GLY A 234 24.23 7.54 -1.72
C GLY A 234 24.09 8.69 -0.74
N GLU A 235 22.89 9.21 -0.47
CA GLU A 235 22.72 10.28 0.51
C GLU A 235 21.60 9.92 1.50
N ALA A 236 21.94 9.71 2.77
CA ALA A 236 20.97 9.59 3.85
C ALA A 236 20.32 10.96 4.09
N THR A 237 19.45 11.41 3.20
CA THR A 237 18.86 12.76 3.25
C THR A 237 17.60 12.85 4.10
N GLY A 238 17.13 11.74 4.65
CA GLY A 238 15.84 11.69 5.30
C GLY A 238 15.90 12.17 6.74
N ARG A 239 15.71 13.47 6.99
CA ARG A 239 15.11 13.85 8.27
C ARG A 239 13.72 13.25 8.32
N PHE A 240 13.42 12.42 9.31
CA PHE A 240 12.12 11.77 9.38
C PHE A 240 11.42 12.08 10.69
N ALA A 241 10.10 12.13 10.60
CA ALA A 241 9.23 12.42 11.72
C ALA A 241 8.40 11.20 12.09
N VAL A 242 8.05 11.10 13.37
CA VAL A 242 7.17 10.06 13.90
C VAL A 242 5.87 10.69 14.36
N CYS A 243 4.76 10.18 13.82
CA CYS A 243 3.42 10.49 14.29
C CYS A 243 3.01 9.45 15.33
N VAL A 244 2.74 9.89 16.55
CA VAL A 244 2.36 9.02 17.66
C VAL A 244 0.85 9.07 17.83
N LYS A 245 0.23 7.89 17.93
CA LYS A 245 -1.22 7.74 18.19
C LYS A 245 -1.72 8.67 19.30
N PRO A 246 -3.02 9.03 19.31
CA PRO A 246 -3.54 9.97 20.29
C PRO A 246 -3.20 9.62 21.74
N LEU A 247 -2.70 10.62 22.47
CA LEU A 247 -2.52 10.56 23.92
C LEU A 247 -3.87 10.80 24.58
N HIS A 248 -4.37 9.81 25.32
CA HIS A 248 -5.72 9.77 25.85
C HIS A 248 -5.74 9.26 27.30
N TYR A 249 -6.91 9.29 27.96
CA TYR A 249 -7.10 8.88 29.37
C TYR A 249 -6.26 9.67 30.39
N LYS A 250 -6.14 11.00 30.22
CA LYS A 250 -5.33 11.87 31.09
C LYS A 250 -3.91 11.32 31.27
N TYR A 251 -3.29 10.88 30.17
CA TYR A 251 -1.96 10.29 30.21
C TYR A 251 -0.94 11.26 30.83
N ASP A 252 -0.28 10.84 31.92
CA ASP A 252 0.61 11.70 32.71
C ASP A 252 1.92 10.99 33.13
N ARG A 253 2.37 10.00 32.34
CA ARG A 253 3.62 9.26 32.60
C ARG A 253 4.83 9.98 31.98
N VAL A 254 5.36 10.98 32.69
CA VAL A 254 6.47 11.84 32.22
C VAL A 254 7.72 11.04 31.83
N SER A 255 8.21 10.16 32.69
CA SER A 255 9.46 9.42 32.47
C SER A 255 9.38 8.54 31.22
N TRP A 256 8.25 7.85 31.01
CA TRP A 256 8.05 6.98 29.86
C TRP A 256 7.98 7.77 28.55
N LEU A 257 7.34 8.94 28.57
CA LEU A 257 7.26 9.78 27.39
C LEU A 257 8.62 10.42 27.05
N ALA A 258 9.37 10.86 28.06
CA ALA A 258 10.72 11.37 27.87
C ALA A 258 11.65 10.29 27.31
N GLU A 259 11.62 9.08 27.89
CA GLU A 259 12.38 7.94 27.41
C GLU A 259 12.04 7.61 25.95
N PHE A 260 10.75 7.56 25.61
CA PHE A 260 10.30 7.34 24.23
C PHE A 260 10.88 8.39 23.28
N VAL A 261 10.77 9.69 23.62
CA VAL A 261 11.27 10.78 22.76
C VAL A 261 12.79 10.68 22.62
N GLU A 262 13.54 10.60 23.71
CA GLU A 262 15.01 10.60 23.64
C GLU A 262 15.57 9.35 22.95
N PHE A 263 15.00 8.17 23.22
CA PHE A 263 15.40 6.94 22.53
C PHE A 263 15.20 7.06 21.02
N HIS A 264 14.03 7.55 20.58
CA HIS A 264 13.73 7.65 19.17
C HIS A 264 14.58 8.71 18.46
N ARG A 265 15.03 9.75 19.18
CA ARG A 265 16.01 10.72 18.66
C ARG A 265 17.38 10.10 18.44
N ILE A 266 17.84 9.24 19.36
CA ILE A 266 19.12 8.54 19.21
C ILE A 266 19.13 7.68 17.94
N VAL A 267 18.01 7.05 17.59
CA VAL A 267 17.88 6.26 16.35
C VAL A 267 17.52 7.09 15.11
N GLY A 268 17.57 8.43 15.20
CA GLY A 268 17.50 9.33 14.04
C GLY A 268 16.17 10.05 13.80
N VAL A 269 15.18 9.96 14.70
CA VAL A 269 13.95 10.75 14.56
C VAL A 269 14.22 12.23 14.85
N ASP A 270 13.91 13.10 13.90
CA ASP A 270 14.10 14.54 14.05
C ASP A 270 12.93 15.22 14.77
N ARG A 271 11.69 14.79 14.46
CA ARG A 271 10.48 15.46 14.93
C ARG A 271 9.38 14.49 15.30
N PHE A 272 8.63 14.84 16.34
CA PHE A 272 7.48 14.07 16.78
C PHE A 272 6.20 14.87 16.61
N PHE A 273 5.17 14.22 16.10
CA PHE A 273 3.81 14.73 16.11
C PHE A 273 3.00 13.93 17.13
N PHE A 274 2.59 14.57 18.21
CA PHE A 274 1.70 14.00 19.22
C PHE A 274 0.30 14.53 19.01
N TYR A 275 -0.70 13.64 18.99
CA TYR A 275 -2.10 14.02 18.94
C TYR A 275 -2.67 14.04 20.38
N ASN A 276 -3.01 15.22 20.89
CA ASN A 276 -3.51 15.39 22.25
C ASN A 276 -5.03 15.27 22.31
N HIS A 277 -5.53 14.14 22.84
CA HIS A 277 -6.94 13.98 23.20
C HIS A 277 -7.16 14.29 24.70
N SER A 278 -6.32 13.74 25.57
CA SER A 278 -6.35 14.00 27.01
C SER A 278 -5.03 13.60 27.67
N ILE A 279 -4.27 14.60 28.13
CA ILE A 279 -3.01 14.46 28.88
C ILE A 279 -3.11 15.10 30.27
N GLY A 280 -2.25 14.68 31.20
CA GLY A 280 -2.09 15.31 32.50
C GLY A 280 -1.15 16.52 32.48
N SER A 281 -1.12 17.27 33.58
CA SER A 281 -0.37 18.53 33.68
C SER A 281 1.14 18.35 33.63
N ASN A 282 1.67 17.21 34.08
CA ASN A 282 3.10 16.96 34.09
C ASN A 282 3.60 16.62 32.68
N VAL A 283 2.85 15.79 31.94
CA VAL A 283 3.12 15.52 30.52
C VAL A 283 2.93 16.78 29.67
N ASP A 284 1.90 17.60 29.91
CA ASP A 284 1.74 18.90 29.22
C ASP A 284 2.99 19.77 29.38
N ARG A 285 3.51 19.89 30.62
CA ARG A 285 4.74 20.62 30.90
C ARG A 285 5.95 20.04 30.16
N LEU A 286 6.13 18.72 30.14
CA LEU A 286 7.21 18.06 29.40
C LEU A 286 7.12 18.34 27.89
N LEU A 287 5.93 18.19 27.30
CA LEU A 287 5.71 18.43 25.88
C LEU A 287 6.01 19.89 25.50
N ARG A 288 5.68 20.87 26.35
CA ARG A 288 6.04 22.29 26.13
C ARG A 288 7.54 22.49 26.00
N VAL A 289 8.34 21.88 26.88
CA VAL A 289 9.81 21.92 26.80
C VAL A 289 10.31 21.37 25.46
N TYR A 290 9.74 20.26 24.97
CA TYR A 290 10.12 19.70 23.67
C TYR A 290 9.62 20.52 22.48
N MET A 291 8.46 21.19 22.60
CA MET A 291 7.95 22.10 21.58
C MET A 291 8.83 23.34 21.44
N GLU A 292 9.26 23.94 22.56
CA GLU A 292 10.19 25.08 22.57
C GLU A 292 11.53 24.73 21.92
N LYS A 293 11.99 23.47 22.08
CA LYS A 293 13.19 22.95 21.42
C LYS A 293 12.98 22.57 19.94
N GLY A 294 11.77 22.69 19.41
CA GLY A 294 11.44 22.32 18.03
C GLY A 294 11.40 20.81 17.75
N VAL A 295 11.49 19.97 18.79
CA VAL A 295 11.51 18.50 18.69
C VAL A 295 10.09 17.93 18.55
N VAL A 296 9.11 18.59 19.18
CA VAL A 296 7.73 18.13 19.23
C VAL A 296 6.79 19.13 18.57
N THR A 297 5.72 18.62 17.97
CA THR A 297 4.50 19.35 17.66
C THR A 297 3.32 18.63 18.27
N SER A 298 2.62 19.29 19.21
CA SER A 298 1.40 18.77 19.79
C SER A 298 0.20 19.33 19.04
N LEU A 299 -0.60 18.46 18.44
CA LEU A 299 -1.82 18.80 17.71
C LEU A 299 -3.04 18.39 18.52
N PRO A 300 -4.10 19.22 18.59
CA PRO A 300 -5.35 18.79 19.22
C PRO A 300 -5.96 17.61 18.47
N TRP A 301 -6.49 16.62 19.20
CA TRP A 301 -7.21 15.48 18.64
C TRP A 301 -8.71 15.62 18.90
N ASN A 302 -9.34 16.52 18.15
CA ASN A 302 -10.76 16.80 18.17
C ASN A 302 -11.40 16.50 16.80
N LEU A 303 -11.42 15.22 16.43
CA LEU A 303 -12.07 14.81 15.19
C LEU A 303 -13.60 14.83 15.38
N ASP A 304 -14.30 15.66 14.62
CA ASP A 304 -15.77 15.63 14.48
C ASP A 304 -16.16 14.41 13.61
N ILE A 305 -16.09 13.22 14.20
CA ILE A 305 -16.54 11.98 13.56
C ILE A 305 -18.01 11.80 13.92
N LYS A 306 -18.90 12.32 13.08
CA LYS A 306 -20.34 12.10 13.17
C LYS A 306 -20.74 10.73 12.62
#